data_AF-A0A2V8RWB1-F1
#
_entry.id   AF-A0A2V8RWB1-F1
#
_cell.length_a   1.000
_cell.length_b   1.000
_cell.length_c   1.000
_cell.angle_alpha   90.00
_cell.angle_beta   90.00
_cell.angle_gamma   90.00
#
_symmetry.space_group_name_H-M   'P 1'
#
loop_
_entity.id
_entity.type
_entity.pdbx_description
1 polymer ?
#
loop_
_entity_poly.entity_id
_entity_poly.type
_entity_poly.pdbx_seq_one_letter_code
_entity_poly.pdbx_strand_id
1 'polypeptide(L)'
;MDILEAAQQLTGVSWNLRKGVLEQAEDESPRQKPPSMEELKALVDEVAYVSLRASEYPPLSDYVDAVWHEKNGDPEPIAAYWQKVEAVKAKYPKPEAGEFARRT
;
A
#
# COMPACT_ATOMS: atom_id res chain seq x y z
N MET A 1 -32.35 -27.37 -0.02
CA MET A 1 -31.55 -26.14 0.06
C MET A 1 -32.40 -25.02 -0.50
N ASP A 2 -32.54 -23.96 0.28
CA ASP A 2 -33.24 -22.75 -0.14
C ASP A 2 -32.40 -22.06 -1.24
N ILE A 3 -33.07 -21.47 -2.24
CA ILE A 3 -32.41 -20.72 -3.32
C ILE A 3 -31.62 -19.53 -2.74
N LEU A 4 -32.10 -18.94 -1.64
CA LEU A 4 -31.41 -17.86 -0.94
C LEU A 4 -30.13 -18.35 -0.24
N GLU A 5 -30.18 -19.53 0.37
CA GLU A 5 -29.05 -20.16 1.04
C GLU A 5 -27.97 -20.60 0.03
N ALA A 6 -28.39 -21.13 -1.12
CA ALA A 6 -27.48 -21.47 -2.22
C ALA A 6 -26.82 -20.21 -2.83
N ALA A 7 -27.58 -19.12 -2.98
CA ALA A 7 -27.04 -17.85 -3.45
C ALA A 7 -26.01 -17.28 -2.46
N GLN A 8 -26.28 -17.34 -1.15
CA GLN A 8 -25.35 -16.88 -0.12
C GLN A 8 -24.05 -17.70 -0.11
N GLN A 9 -24.12 -19.02 -0.25
CA GLN A 9 -22.93 -19.87 -0.31
C GLN A 9 -22.06 -19.61 -1.54
N LEU A 10 -22.67 -19.26 -2.68
CA LEU A 10 -21.96 -18.99 -3.93
C LEU A 10 -21.37 -17.58 -3.99
N THR A 11 -22.09 -16.56 -3.49
CA THR A 11 -21.66 -15.16 -3.61
C THR A 11 -21.06 -14.60 -2.33
N GLY A 12 -21.20 -15.27 -1.19
CA GLY A 12 -20.81 -14.75 0.12
C GLY A 12 -21.67 -13.57 0.59
N VAL A 13 -22.80 -13.30 -0.09
CA VAL A 13 -23.66 -12.14 0.17
C VAL A 13 -25.07 -12.62 0.50
N SER A 14 -25.70 -11.99 1.49
CA SER A 14 -27.09 -12.28 1.86
C SER A 14 -28.07 -11.62 0.88
N TRP A 15 -29.15 -12.33 0.52
CA TRP A 15 -30.15 -11.89 -0.45
C TRP A 15 -31.55 -11.92 0.17
N ASN A 16 -32.37 -10.91 -0.13
CA ASN A 16 -33.78 -10.87 0.24
C ASN A 16 -34.66 -11.02 -1.01
N LEU A 17 -35.69 -11.88 -0.95
CA LEU A 17 -36.69 -11.97 -2.01
C LEU A 17 -37.88 -11.07 -1.67
N ARG A 18 -37.99 -9.90 -2.32
CA ARG A 18 -39.15 -8.99 -2.18
C ARG A 18 -39.88 -8.87 -3.51
N LYS A 19 -41.19 -9.15 -3.52
CA LYS A 19 -42.06 -9.07 -4.70
C LYS A 19 -41.50 -9.79 -5.95
N GLY A 20 -40.85 -10.95 -5.74
CA GLY A 20 -40.28 -11.76 -6.83
C GLY A 20 -38.96 -11.24 -7.40
N VAL A 21 -38.36 -10.21 -6.80
CA VAL A 21 -37.03 -9.69 -7.14
C VAL A 21 -36.06 -10.03 -6.01
N LEU A 22 -34.90 -10.59 -6.37
CA LEU A 22 -33.79 -10.78 -5.44
C LEU A 22 -33.08 -9.44 -5.28
N GLU A 23 -33.26 -8.82 -4.13
CA GLU A 23 -32.54 -7.64 -3.72
C GLU A 23 -31.39 -8.08 -2.82
N GLN A 24 -30.19 -7.57 -3.08
CA GLN A 24 -29.06 -7.78 -2.18
C GLN A 24 -29.49 -7.24 -0.81
N ALA A 25 -29.40 -8.05 0.24
CA ALA A 25 -29.60 -7.54 1.58
C ALA A 25 -28.51 -6.49 1.77
N GLU A 26 -28.89 -5.21 1.83
CA GLU A 26 -27.94 -4.12 2.03
C GLU A 26 -27.11 -4.48 3.26
N ASP A 27 -25.86 -4.86 3.00
CA ASP A 27 -24.85 -4.86 4.03
C ASP A 27 -24.79 -3.40 4.48
N GLU A 28 -25.24 -3.12 5.69
CA GLU A 28 -24.87 -1.91 6.41
C GLU A 28 -23.36 -1.96 6.71
N SER A 29 -22.52 -2.18 5.69
CA SER A 29 -21.23 -1.56 5.70
C SER A 29 -21.54 -0.06 5.70
N PRO A 30 -21.10 0.71 6.72
CA PRO A 30 -21.44 2.12 6.81
C PRO A 30 -21.17 2.71 5.43
N ARG A 31 -22.15 3.42 4.85
CA ARG A 31 -22.00 4.06 3.53
C ARG A 31 -20.76 4.94 3.59
N GLN A 32 -19.60 4.37 3.29
CA GLN A 32 -18.35 5.09 3.25
C GLN A 32 -18.51 5.96 2.03
N LYS A 33 -18.67 7.26 2.30
CA LYS A 33 -18.67 8.27 1.26
C LYS A 33 -17.46 7.95 0.36
N PRO A 34 -17.64 7.81 -0.97
CA PRO A 34 -16.52 7.53 -1.84
C PRO A 34 -15.46 8.61 -1.60
N PRO A 35 -14.16 8.22 -1.53
CA PRO A 35 -13.10 9.17 -1.28
C PRO A 35 -13.16 10.27 -2.34
N SER A 36 -13.05 11.51 -1.88
CA SER A 36 -12.92 12.67 -2.74
C SER A 36 -11.68 12.56 -3.63
N MET A 37 -11.65 13.32 -4.73
CA MET A 37 -10.49 13.37 -5.63
C MET A 37 -9.21 13.79 -4.88
N GLU A 38 -9.33 14.63 -3.85
CA GLU A 38 -8.22 15.05 -3.01
C GLU A 38 -7.70 13.91 -2.12
N GLU A 39 -8.59 13.11 -1.52
CA GLU A 39 -8.23 11.92 -0.75
C GLU A 39 -7.57 10.85 -1.64
N LEU A 40 -8.08 10.65 -2.86
CA LEU A 40 -7.45 9.76 -3.83
C LEU A 40 -6.06 10.25 -4.25
N LYS A 41 -5.89 11.55 -4.48
CA LYS A 41 -4.60 12.13 -4.82
C LYS A 41 -3.60 11.97 -3.67
N ALA A 42 -4.02 12.18 -2.43
CA ALA A 42 -3.16 11.99 -1.26
C ALA A 42 -2.71 10.53 -1.12
N LEU A 43 -3.61 9.57 -1.34
CA LEU A 43 -3.28 8.14 -1.35
C LEU A 43 -2.31 7.78 -2.48
N VAL A 44 -2.54 8.31 -3.68
CA VAL A 44 -1.64 8.09 -4.82
C VAL A 44 -0.27 8.70 -4.55
N ASP A 45 -0.19 9.92 -4.01
CA ASP A 45 1.06 10.57 -3.65
C ASP A 45 1.80 9.78 -2.54
N GLU A 46 1.07 9.20 -1.58
CA GLU A 46 1.62 8.32 -0.54
C GLU A 46 2.18 7.01 -1.10
N VAL A 47 1.56 6.39 -2.10
CA VAL A 47 2.07 5.14 -2.67
C VAL A 47 3.13 5.40 -3.77
N ALA A 48 3.04 6.54 -4.46
CA ALA A 48 3.91 6.88 -5.58
C ALA A 48 5.36 7.04 -5.16
N TYR A 49 5.64 7.66 -4.00
CA TYR A 49 7.04 7.86 -3.56
C TYR A 49 7.76 6.52 -3.32
N VAL A 50 7.05 5.47 -2.89
CA VAL A 50 7.64 4.13 -2.68
C VAL A 50 8.07 3.54 -4.02
N SER A 51 7.20 3.61 -5.02
CA SER A 51 7.49 3.11 -6.36
C SER A 51 8.65 3.87 -7.01
N LEU A 52 8.66 5.20 -6.87
CA LEU A 52 9.74 6.06 -7.37
C LEU A 52 11.09 5.73 -6.72
N ARG A 53 11.14 5.59 -5.38
CA ARG A 53 12.37 5.21 -4.67
C ARG A 53 12.86 3.81 -5.05
N ALA A 54 11.96 2.83 -5.13
CA ALA A 54 12.31 1.46 -5.45
C ALA A 54 13.01 1.35 -6.81
N SER A 55 12.61 2.17 -7.79
CA SER A 55 13.22 2.20 -9.12
C SER A 55 14.65 2.76 -9.15
N GLU A 56 15.05 3.55 -8.16
CA GLU A 56 16.35 4.22 -8.13
C GLU A 56 17.27 3.73 -7.00
N TYR A 57 16.83 2.80 -6.16
CA TYR A 57 17.71 2.24 -5.16
C TYR A 57 18.89 1.50 -5.79
N PRO A 58 20.10 1.62 -5.20
CA PRO A 58 21.19 0.76 -5.58
C PRO A 58 20.79 -0.72 -5.42
N PRO A 59 21.29 -1.63 -6.27
CA PRO A 59 21.01 -3.05 -6.16
C PRO A 59 21.35 -3.61 -4.77
N LEU A 60 20.58 -4.60 -4.31
CA LEU A 60 20.88 -5.28 -3.04
C LEU A 60 22.23 -6.02 -3.07
N SER A 61 22.74 -6.40 -4.24
CA SER A 61 24.09 -6.96 -4.38
C SER A 61 25.17 -5.99 -3.92
N ASP A 62 25.01 -4.69 -4.20
CA ASP A 62 25.97 -3.65 -3.80
C ASP A 62 25.99 -3.52 -2.27
N TYR A 63 24.84 -3.71 -1.62
CA TYR A 63 24.77 -3.75 -0.15
C TYR A 63 25.51 -4.95 0.42
N VAL A 64 25.28 -6.14 -0.13
CA VAL A 64 25.93 -7.37 0.35
C VAL A 64 27.45 -7.28 0.20
N ASP A 65 27.92 -6.77 -0.95
CA ASP A 65 29.35 -6.54 -1.20
C ASP A 65 29.93 -5.50 -0.23
N ALA A 66 29.24 -4.37 -0.05
CA ALA A 66 29.66 -3.33 0.88
C ALA A 66 29.72 -3.81 2.34
N VAL A 67 28.78 -4.65 2.77
CA VAL A 67 28.82 -5.28 4.10
C VAL A 67 29.98 -6.25 4.22
N TRP A 68 30.30 -7.02 3.17
CA TRP A 68 31.48 -7.88 3.18
C TRP A 68 32.76 -7.05 3.35
N HIS A 69 32.91 -5.95 2.61
CA HIS A 69 34.02 -5.01 2.76
C HIS A 69 34.13 -4.44 4.18
N GLU A 70 33.00 -4.00 4.76
CA GLU A 70 32.96 -3.49 6.15
C GLU A 70 33.45 -4.55 7.15
N LYS A 71 33.01 -5.81 7.01
CA LYS A 71 33.45 -6.92 7.87
C LYS A 71 34.93 -7.24 7.72
N ASN A 72 35.55 -6.87 6.61
CA ASN A 72 36.98 -7.04 6.35
C ASN A 72 37.80 -5.76 6.64
N GLY A 73 37.19 -4.73 7.25
CA GLY A 73 37.87 -3.54 7.74
C GLY A 73 37.83 -2.34 6.79
N ASP A 74 37.03 -2.38 5.74
CA ASP A 74 36.84 -1.27 4.79
C ASP A 74 35.40 -0.73 4.85
N PRO A 75 35.13 0.35 5.61
CA PRO A 75 33.78 0.90 5.75
C PRO A 75 33.37 1.88 4.64
N GLU A 76 34.28 2.24 3.72
CA GLU A 76 33.97 3.22 2.67
C GLU A 76 32.84 2.75 1.72
N PRO A 77 32.80 1.48 1.26
CA PRO A 77 31.73 1.01 0.38
C PRO A 77 30.34 1.10 1.01
N ILE A 78 30.22 0.79 2.30
CA ILE A 78 28.92 0.83 2.99
C ILE A 78 28.47 2.28 3.21
N ALA A 79 29.39 3.20 3.51
CA ALA A 79 29.08 4.63 3.57
C ALA A 79 28.59 5.16 2.22
N ALA A 80 29.25 4.79 1.13
CA ALA A 80 28.84 5.17 -0.22
C ALA A 80 27.46 4.61 -0.61
N TYR A 81 27.14 3.38 -0.22
CA TYR A 81 25.81 2.79 -0.41
C TYR A 81 24.73 3.61 0.31
N TRP A 82 24.96 3.97 1.58
CA TRP A 82 24.02 4.77 2.35
C TRP A 82 23.81 6.16 1.76
N GLN A 83 24.87 6.83 1.29
CA GLN A 83 24.74 8.13 0.61
C GLN A 83 23.86 8.05 -0.64
N LYS A 84 23.98 6.98 -1.44
CA LYS A 84 23.09 6.76 -2.60
C LYS A 84 21.63 6.59 -2.16
N VAL A 85 21.39 5.79 -1.12
CA VAL A 85 20.05 5.59 -0.55
C VAL A 85 19.47 6.90 -0.01
N GLU A 86 20.27 7.72 0.67
CA GLU A 86 19.86 9.03 1.17
C GLU A 86 19.54 10.00 0.04
N ALA A 87 20.34 10.03 -1.03
CA ALA A 87 20.08 10.85 -2.21
C ALA A 87 18.74 10.49 -2.87
N VAL A 88 18.42 9.20 -2.99
CA VAL A 88 17.12 8.72 -3.51
C VAL A 88 15.97 9.16 -2.61
N LYS A 89 16.15 9.07 -1.28
CA LYS A 89 15.13 9.51 -0.31
C LYS A 89 14.93 11.03 -0.31
N ALA A 90 15.99 11.80 -0.53
CA ALA A 90 15.94 13.26 -0.65
C ALA A 90 15.26 13.69 -1.95
N LYS A 91 15.51 12.98 -3.06
CA LYS A 91 14.87 13.22 -4.37
C LYS A 91 13.36 12.93 -4.34
N TYR A 92 12.96 11.89 -3.61
CA TYR A 92 11.55 11.50 -3.44
C TYR A 92 11.18 11.57 -1.96
N PRO A 93 10.95 12.76 -1.37
CA PRO A 93 10.62 12.89 0.04
C PRO A 93 9.34 12.11 0.37
N LYS A 94 9.25 11.60 1.61
CA LYS A 94 8.01 11.01 2.08
C LYS A 94 7.01 12.16 2.23
N PRO A 95 5.78 12.06 1.67
CA PRO A 95 4.77 13.08 1.92
C PRO A 95 4.51 13.17 3.42
N GLU A 96 4.40 14.40 3.93
CA GLU A 96 3.92 14.66 5.28
C GLU A 96 2.62 13.86 5.46
N ALA A 97 2.57 12.99 6.47
CA ALA A 97 1.46 12.09 6.66
C ALA A 97 0.16 12.91 6.79
N GLY A 98 -0.60 12.96 5.69
CA GLY A 98 -1.82 13.73 5.59
C GLY A 98 -2.88 13.08 6.46
N GLU A 99 -2.98 13.53 7.72
CA GLU A 99 -4.06 13.39 8.70
C GLU A 99 -4.62 11.98 9.04
N PHE A 100 -4.57 11.00 8.14
CA PHE A 100 -5.05 9.63 8.32
C PHE A 100 -4.10 8.75 9.14
N ALA A 101 -2.78 8.97 9.08
CA ALA A 101 -1.80 8.20 9.87
C ALA A 101 -1.90 8.46 11.39
N ARG A 102 -2.64 9.49 11.82
CA ARG A 102 -2.86 9.81 13.24
C ARG A 102 -4.11 9.15 13.83
N ARG A 103 -4.80 8.31 13.05
CA ARG A 103 -6.06 7.67 13.41
C ARG A 103 -5.89 6.15 13.46
N THR A 104 -4.95 5.69 14.28
CA THR A 104 -4.80 4.27 14.70
C THR A 104 -4.69 4.22 16.20
#